data_AF-A0A0N9HNX9-F1
#
_entry.id   AF-A0A0N9HNX9-F1
#
_cell.length_a   1.000
_cell.length_b   1.000
_cell.length_c   1.000
_cell.angle_alpha   90.00
_cell.angle_beta   90.00
_cell.angle_gamma   90.00
#
_symmetry.space_group_name_H-M   'P 1'
#
loop_
_entity.id
_entity.type
_entity.pdbx_description
1 polymer ?
#
loop_
_entity_poly.entity_id
_entity_poly.type
_entity_poly.pdbx_seq_one_letter_code
_entity_poly.pdbx_strand_id
1 'polypeptide(L)'
;MTEGAYTSNISVAEHHALRAVGFAPVGLVMGNYVFDLWNMTLSDNCGYTQPDVGDRLFRPASVPAPRVRATPEMRVAAHDARERAVNHLRQECLELGGDGVVAVELTTRPFPFGGTEFLAVGTAVRATGPVRPPEPFLSDLSGQDFATLIEAGWVFRHGGPGRPPLPVMRLR
;
A
#
# COMPACT_ATOMS: atom_id res chain seq x y z
N MET A 1 19.02 -11.38 -23.89
CA MET A 1 18.70 -11.28 -22.46
C MET A 1 18.16 -12.64 -22.04
N THR A 2 18.87 -13.36 -21.18
CA THR A 2 18.38 -14.61 -20.59
C THR A 2 17.29 -14.26 -19.59
N GLU A 3 16.03 -14.57 -19.94
CA GLU A 3 14.93 -14.54 -18.99
C GLU A 3 15.17 -15.63 -17.95
N GLY A 4 15.64 -15.23 -16.78
CA GLY A 4 15.69 -16.09 -15.61
C GLY A 4 14.29 -16.30 -15.04
N ALA A 5 14.07 -17.42 -14.35
CA ALA A 5 12.84 -17.63 -13.61
C ALA A 5 12.71 -16.61 -12.47
N TYR A 6 11.52 -16.05 -12.30
CA TYR A 6 11.17 -15.15 -11.19
C TYR A 6 9.78 -15.49 -10.64
N THR A 7 9.53 -15.12 -9.40
CA THR A 7 8.21 -15.26 -8.75
C THR A 7 7.36 -14.03 -9.01
N SER A 8 6.03 -14.17 -9.03
CA SER A 8 5.12 -13.06 -9.31
C SER A 8 3.71 -13.39 -8.77
N ASN A 9 2.95 -12.36 -8.39
CA ASN A 9 1.55 -12.49 -7.96
C ASN A 9 0.53 -12.30 -9.09
N ILE A 10 0.98 -12.16 -10.34
CA ILE A 10 0.09 -12.05 -11.51
C ILE A 10 0.00 -13.36 -12.28
N SER A 11 -1.14 -13.56 -12.95
CA SER A 11 -1.39 -14.69 -13.83
C SER A 11 -0.57 -14.62 -15.13
N VAL A 12 -0.47 -15.76 -15.83
CA VAL A 12 0.19 -15.83 -17.15
C VAL A 12 -0.47 -14.90 -18.17
N ALA A 13 -1.79 -14.74 -18.11
CA ALA A 13 -2.53 -13.85 -19.00
C ALA A 13 -2.18 -12.38 -18.75
N GLU A 14 -2.08 -11.96 -17.49
CA GLU A 14 -1.64 -10.61 -17.11
C GLU A 14 -0.18 -10.37 -17.49
N HIS A 15 0.68 -11.36 -17.29
CA HIS A 15 2.08 -11.28 -17.70
C HIS A 15 2.20 -10.98 -19.20
N HIS A 16 1.40 -11.67 -20.03
CA HIS A 16 1.39 -11.44 -21.47
C HIS A 16 0.81 -10.06 -21.82
N ALA A 17 -0.26 -9.63 -21.16
CA ALA A 17 -0.87 -8.31 -21.39
C ALA A 17 0.13 -7.17 -21.12
N LEU A 18 0.89 -7.24 -20.03
CA LEU A 18 1.92 -6.24 -19.71
C LEU A 18 3.01 -6.17 -20.79
N ARG A 19 3.47 -7.32 -21.27
CA ARG A 19 4.48 -7.36 -22.35
C ARG A 19 3.98 -6.75 -23.65
N ALA A 20 2.70 -6.99 -23.98
CA ALA A 20 2.08 -6.43 -25.18
C ALA A 20 2.11 -4.89 -25.18
N VAL A 21 2.05 -4.27 -24.00
CA VAL A 21 2.09 -2.80 -23.84
C VAL A 21 3.46 -2.25 -23.45
N GLY A 22 4.52 -3.05 -23.57
CA GLY A 22 5.91 -2.60 -23.34
C GLY A 22 6.39 -2.60 -21.89
N PHE A 23 5.81 -3.47 -21.06
CA PHE A 23 6.26 -3.69 -19.68
C PHE A 23 6.65 -5.15 -19.46
N ALA A 24 7.88 -5.39 -19.03
CA ALA A 24 8.38 -6.71 -18.66
C ALA A 24 8.24 -6.88 -17.14
N PRO A 25 7.45 -7.85 -16.63
CA PRO A 25 7.48 -8.16 -15.21
C PRO A 25 8.85 -8.73 -14.83
N VAL A 26 9.37 -8.34 -13.67
CA VAL A 26 10.73 -8.69 -13.22
C VAL A 26 10.77 -9.49 -11.92
N GLY A 27 9.73 -9.43 -11.09
CA GLY A 27 9.68 -10.20 -9.86
C GLY A 27 8.58 -9.74 -8.89
N LEU A 28 8.30 -10.58 -7.91
CA LEU A 28 7.49 -10.27 -6.74
C LEU A 28 8.24 -9.27 -5.86
N VAL A 29 7.55 -8.27 -5.35
CA VAL A 29 8.05 -7.32 -4.37
C VAL A 29 7.10 -7.23 -3.19
N MET A 30 7.64 -6.93 -2.03
CA MET A 30 6.90 -6.81 -0.79
C MET A 30 7.35 -5.58 0.01
N GLY A 31 6.48 -5.11 0.89
CA GLY A 31 6.80 -4.05 1.82
C GLY A 31 5.93 -4.19 3.03
N ASN A 32 6.55 -4.29 4.20
CA ASN A 32 5.81 -4.38 5.45
C ASN A 32 6.24 -3.34 6.48
N TYR A 33 5.31 -3.05 7.38
CA TYR A 33 5.58 -2.24 8.55
C TYR A 33 4.60 -2.62 9.67
N VAL A 34 5.16 -2.98 10.82
CA VAL A 34 4.39 -3.24 12.04
C VAL A 34 4.44 -1.99 12.91
N PHE A 35 3.28 -1.48 13.29
CA PHE A 35 3.17 -0.36 14.21
C PHE A 35 2.32 -0.74 15.42
N ASP A 36 2.66 -0.15 16.56
CA ASP A 36 1.95 -0.39 17.80
C ASP A 36 1.17 0.86 18.22
N LEU A 37 -0.06 0.65 18.66
CA LEU A 37 -0.95 1.67 19.22
C LEU A 37 -1.08 1.56 20.75
N TRP A 38 -0.35 0.64 21.39
CA TRP A 38 -0.48 0.28 22.80
C TRP A 38 -0.51 1.48 23.76
N ASN A 39 0.34 2.49 23.52
CA ASN A 39 0.38 3.70 24.36
C ASN A 39 -0.78 4.69 24.11
N MET A 40 -1.46 4.59 22.95
CA MET A 40 -2.60 5.43 22.59
C MET A 40 -3.94 4.89 23.11
N THR A 41 -4.01 3.60 23.43
CA THR A 41 -5.21 2.95 23.99
C THR A 41 -5.28 2.94 25.52
N LEU A 42 -4.21 3.36 26.22
CA LEU A 42 -4.10 3.26 27.68
C LEU A 42 -4.13 4.60 28.44
N SER A 43 -4.18 5.74 27.75
CA SER A 43 -4.26 7.06 28.41
C SER A 43 -5.42 7.89 27.83
N ASP A 44 -5.86 8.89 28.61
CA ASP A 44 -7.03 9.77 28.44
C ASP A 44 -7.16 10.52 27.08
N ASN A 45 -6.39 10.16 26.05
CA ASN A 45 -6.40 10.78 24.71
C ASN A 45 -7.42 10.13 23.74
N CYS A 46 -8.01 8.98 24.06
CA CYS A 46 -8.97 8.27 23.19
C CYS A 46 -10.39 8.86 23.23
N GLY A 47 -10.56 10.18 23.00
CA GLY A 47 -11.86 10.78 22.67
C GLY A 47 -13.03 10.27 23.52
N TYR A 48 -12.79 10.05 24.81
CA TYR A 48 -13.73 9.41 25.73
C TYR A 48 -14.86 10.39 26.00
N THR A 49 -15.94 10.36 25.21
CA THR A 49 -17.21 10.94 25.65
C THR A 49 -17.90 9.87 26.50
N GLN A 50 -17.48 9.74 27.76
CA GLN A 50 -18.34 9.10 28.74
C GLN A 50 -19.48 10.09 29.04
N PRO A 51 -20.75 9.66 29.13
CA PRO A 51 -21.75 10.43 29.85
C PRO A 51 -21.23 10.57 31.29
N ASP A 52 -21.39 11.74 31.88
CA ASP A 52 -20.82 12.17 33.17
C ASP A 52 -21.16 11.23 34.34
N VAL A 53 -20.45 10.11 34.47
CA VAL A 53 -20.61 9.18 35.60
C VAL A 53 -19.27 9.13 36.33
N GLY A 54 -19.28 9.72 37.52
CA GLY A 54 -18.14 9.75 38.41
C GLY A 54 -17.61 8.36 38.79
N ASP A 55 -16.34 8.39 39.17
CA ASP A 55 -15.50 7.32 39.71
C ASP A 55 -14.97 6.26 38.73
N ARG A 56 -13.65 6.29 38.53
CA ARG A 56 -12.91 5.69 37.41
C ARG A 56 -12.46 4.24 37.64
N LEU A 57 -12.87 3.61 38.74
CA LEU A 57 -12.25 2.36 39.20
C LEU A 57 -13.09 1.09 39.01
N PHE A 58 -14.37 1.20 38.67
CA PHE A 58 -15.23 0.02 38.49
C PHE A 58 -16.19 0.20 37.31
N ARG A 59 -15.91 -0.48 36.19
CA ARG A 59 -16.89 -0.61 35.10
C ARG A 59 -17.72 -1.88 35.31
N PRO A 60 -19.04 -1.80 35.58
CA PRO A 60 -19.88 -2.98 35.57
C PRO A 60 -19.94 -3.57 34.15
N ALA A 61 -19.92 -4.90 34.04
CA ALA A 61 -19.91 -5.64 32.78
C ALA A 61 -21.13 -5.36 31.88
N SER A 62 -22.17 -4.73 32.41
CA SER A 62 -23.40 -4.34 31.71
C SER A 62 -23.28 -3.09 30.84
N VAL A 63 -22.18 -2.34 30.94
CA VAL A 63 -21.94 -1.18 30.06
C VAL A 63 -21.31 -1.67 28.76
N PRO A 64 -21.94 -1.41 27.59
CA PRO A 64 -21.36 -1.73 26.29
C PRO A 64 -19.95 -1.15 26.19
N ALA A 65 -19.02 -1.89 25.60
CA ALA A 65 -17.67 -1.37 25.36
C ALA A 65 -17.77 -0.03 24.59
N PRO A 66 -17.10 1.04 25.04
CA PRO A 66 -17.10 2.32 24.35
C PRO A 66 -16.69 2.13 22.90
N ARG A 67 -17.40 2.78 21.98
CA ARG A 67 -16.95 2.89 20.60
C ARG A 67 -15.79 3.87 20.57
N VAL A 68 -14.56 3.37 20.55
CA VAL A 68 -13.37 4.20 20.38
C VAL A 68 -13.40 4.75 18.96
N ARG A 69 -13.64 6.06 18.83
CA ARG A 69 -13.44 6.76 17.55
C ARG A 69 -11.94 6.93 17.40
N ALA A 70 -11.38 6.47 16.27
CA ALA A 70 -9.96 6.67 16.00
C ALA A 70 -9.61 8.15 16.17
N THR A 71 -8.70 8.45 17.09
CA THR A 71 -8.25 9.82 17.31
C THR A 71 -7.51 10.31 16.06
N PRO A 72 -7.43 11.63 15.83
CA PRO A 72 -6.61 12.17 14.75
C PRO A 72 -5.16 11.63 14.79
N GLU A 73 -4.59 11.47 15.98
CA GLU A 73 -3.23 10.92 16.17
C GLU A 73 -3.11 9.46 15.71
N MET A 74 -4.07 8.60 16.06
CA MET A 74 -4.09 7.20 15.59
C MET A 74 -4.19 7.12 14.06
N ARG A 75 -4.99 7.99 13.44
CA ARG A 75 -5.11 8.05 11.98
C ARG A 75 -3.81 8.47 11.32
N VAL A 76 -3.11 9.46 11.90
CA VAL A 76 -1.80 9.90 11.41
C VAL A 76 -0.77 8.79 11.55
N ALA A 77 -0.72 8.11 12.71
CA ALA A 77 0.20 6.98 12.93
C ALA A 77 -0.06 5.82 11.95
N ALA A 78 -1.33 5.45 11.74
CA ALA A 78 -1.69 4.42 10.77
C ALA A 78 -1.34 4.82 9.32
N HIS A 79 -1.52 6.10 8.97
CA HIS A 79 -1.13 6.61 7.66
C HIS A 79 0.40 6.58 7.48
N ASP A 80 1.17 7.03 8.46
CA ASP A 80 2.64 6.96 8.42
C ASP A 80 3.13 5.51 8.29
N ALA A 81 2.56 4.60 9.08
CA ALA A 81 2.84 3.18 9.00
C ALA A 81 2.55 2.58 7.62
N ARG A 82 1.40 2.93 7.03
CA ARG A 82 1.05 2.53 5.66
C ARG A 82 2.05 3.07 4.64
N GLU A 83 2.40 4.35 4.72
CA GLU A 83 3.36 4.96 3.79
C GLU A 83 4.75 4.35 3.90
N ARG A 84 5.19 3.94 5.11
CA ARG A 84 6.44 3.20 5.29
C ARG A 84 6.43 1.83 4.62
N ALA A 85 5.35 1.06 4.79
CA ALA A 85 5.21 -0.24 4.10
C ALA A 85 5.25 -0.07 2.57
N VAL A 86 4.55 0.94 2.05
CA VAL A 86 4.56 1.30 0.62
C VAL A 86 5.94 1.76 0.14
N ASN A 87 6.68 2.49 0.97
CA ASN A 87 8.04 2.91 0.65
C ASN A 87 9.00 1.72 0.62
N HIS A 88 8.88 0.75 1.53
CA HIS A 88 9.65 -0.49 1.46
C HIS A 88 9.37 -1.26 0.16
N LEU A 89 8.11 -1.38 -0.25
CA LEU A 89 7.72 -1.98 -1.53
C LEU A 89 8.39 -1.26 -2.72
N ARG A 90 8.44 0.07 -2.69
CA ARG A 90 9.10 0.88 -3.73
C ARG A 90 10.61 0.67 -3.75
N GLN A 91 11.26 0.57 -2.58
CA GLN A 91 12.69 0.30 -2.51
C GLN A 91 13.02 -1.08 -3.06
N GLU A 92 12.25 -2.12 -2.70
CA GLU A 92 12.47 -3.46 -3.25
C GLU A 92 12.27 -3.49 -4.78
N CYS A 93 11.29 -2.74 -5.29
CA CYS A 93 11.13 -2.55 -6.74
C CYS A 93 12.36 -1.94 -7.39
N LEU A 94 12.95 -0.90 -6.80
CA LEU A 94 14.18 -0.28 -7.31
C LEU A 94 15.36 -1.25 -7.27
N GLU A 95 15.51 -2.01 -6.19
CA GLU A 95 16.57 -3.00 -6.02
C GLU A 95 16.47 -4.13 -7.06
N LEU A 96 15.25 -4.55 -7.42
CA LEU A 96 15.01 -5.47 -8.55
C LEU A 96 15.13 -4.79 -9.93
N GLY A 97 15.39 -3.48 -9.97
CA GLY A 97 15.49 -2.65 -11.17
C GLY A 97 14.15 -2.45 -11.91
N GLY A 98 13.03 -2.64 -11.22
CA GLY A 98 11.71 -2.30 -11.72
C GLY A 98 11.50 -0.79 -11.82
N ASP A 99 10.72 -0.39 -12.81
CA ASP A 99 10.28 0.99 -13.04
C ASP A 99 8.88 1.27 -12.45
N GLY A 100 8.23 0.26 -11.86
CA GLY A 100 6.96 0.37 -11.15
C GLY A 100 6.46 -0.98 -10.62
N VAL A 101 5.34 -0.95 -9.89
CA VAL A 101 4.69 -2.14 -9.32
C VAL A 101 3.21 -2.14 -9.73
N VAL A 102 2.74 -3.30 -10.21
CA VAL A 102 1.35 -3.57 -10.59
C VAL A 102 0.74 -4.64 -9.68
N ALA A 103 -0.59 -4.76 -9.70
CA ALA A 103 -1.35 -5.70 -8.87
C ALA A 103 -0.96 -5.58 -7.39
N VAL A 104 -0.81 -4.33 -6.92
CA VAL A 104 -0.46 -4.05 -5.52
C VAL A 104 -1.66 -4.35 -4.64
N GLU A 105 -1.50 -5.33 -3.77
CA GLU A 105 -2.44 -5.64 -2.69
C GLU A 105 -1.87 -5.11 -1.38
N LEU A 106 -2.61 -4.23 -0.71
CA LEU A 106 -2.28 -3.76 0.63
C LEU A 106 -3.24 -4.38 1.65
N THR A 107 -2.70 -5.17 2.55
CA THR A 107 -3.44 -5.80 3.63
C THR A 107 -3.07 -5.20 4.98
N THR A 108 -4.05 -5.12 5.87
CA THR A 108 -3.86 -4.72 7.27
C THR A 108 -4.28 -5.88 8.15
N ARG A 109 -3.38 -6.38 8.99
CA ARG A 109 -3.67 -7.54 9.85
C ARG A 109 -3.10 -7.36 11.26
N PRO A 110 -3.73 -7.95 12.29
CA PRO A 110 -3.13 -8.04 13.61
C PRO A 110 -1.79 -8.77 13.54
N PHE A 111 -0.77 -8.26 14.22
CA PHE A 111 0.52 -8.93 14.30
C PHE A 111 0.57 -9.85 15.54
N PRO A 112 1.06 -11.11 15.44
CA PRO A 112 0.93 -12.12 16.50
C PRO A 112 1.53 -11.72 17.87
N PHE A 113 2.47 -10.79 17.88
CA PHE A 113 3.16 -10.32 19.10
C PHE A 113 2.70 -8.93 19.56
N GLY A 114 1.54 -8.46 19.07
CA GLY A 114 1.02 -7.13 19.33
C GLY A 114 1.26 -6.17 18.17
N GLY A 115 0.43 -5.11 18.11
CA GLY A 115 0.43 -4.15 17.02
C GLY A 115 -0.36 -4.60 15.78
N THR A 116 -0.28 -3.77 14.74
CA THR A 116 -0.94 -3.98 13.45
C THR A 116 0.12 -3.94 12.35
N GLU A 117 0.08 -4.90 11.45
CA GLU A 117 0.94 -4.97 10.26
C GLU A 117 0.21 -4.40 9.04
N PHE A 118 0.86 -3.48 8.35
CA PHE A 118 0.59 -3.21 6.94
C PHE A 118 1.53 -4.05 6.09
N LEU A 119 0.97 -4.85 5.18
CA LEU A 119 1.71 -5.66 4.22
C LEU A 119 1.24 -5.30 2.81
N ALA A 120 2.16 -4.77 2.01
CA ALA A 120 1.97 -4.51 0.59
C ALA A 120 2.71 -5.58 -0.22
N VAL A 121 2.05 -6.15 -1.23
CA VAL A 121 2.63 -7.15 -2.13
C VAL A 121 2.24 -6.81 -3.55
N GLY A 122 3.15 -6.96 -4.51
CA GLY A 122 2.86 -6.74 -5.92
C GLY A 122 3.91 -7.34 -6.84
N THR A 123 3.76 -7.12 -8.15
CA THR A 123 4.75 -7.51 -9.14
C THR A 123 5.45 -6.27 -9.68
N ALA A 124 6.77 -6.22 -9.52
CA ALA A 124 7.60 -5.21 -10.14
C ALA A 124 7.64 -5.42 -11.67
N VAL A 125 7.53 -4.31 -12.40
CA VAL A 125 7.56 -4.26 -13.85
C VAL A 125 8.62 -3.27 -14.32
N ARG A 126 9.21 -3.54 -15.47
CA ARG A 126 10.24 -2.70 -16.11
C ARG A 126 9.75 -2.28 -17.47
N ALA A 127 9.80 -0.98 -17.76
CA ALA A 127 9.48 -0.47 -19.08
C ALA A 127 10.54 -0.95 -20.08
N THR A 128 10.12 -1.42 -21.25
CA THR A 128 11.02 -1.85 -22.33
C THR A 128 11.43 -0.68 -23.23
N GLY A 129 10.72 0.45 -23.15
CA GLY A 129 11.00 1.67 -23.91
C GLY A 129 12.16 2.50 -23.35
N PRO A 130 12.55 3.58 -24.06
CA PRO A 130 13.66 4.45 -23.67
C PRO A 130 13.30 5.41 -22.52
N VAL A 131 12.01 5.66 -22.30
CA VAL A 131 11.53 6.55 -21.24
C VAL A 131 11.27 5.73 -19.99
N ARG A 132 12.02 6.03 -18.93
CA ARG A 132 11.81 5.47 -17.59
C ARG A 132 11.32 6.57 -16.64
N PRO A 133 10.38 6.26 -15.74
CA PRO A 133 9.99 7.20 -14.71
C PRO A 133 11.16 7.43 -13.74
N PRO A 134 11.29 8.65 -13.17
CA PRO A 134 12.36 8.95 -12.20
C PRO A 134 12.20 8.19 -10.89
N GLU A 135 10.97 7.79 -10.55
CA GLU A 135 10.64 6.98 -9.37
C GLU A 135 9.60 5.91 -9.75
N PRO A 136 9.62 4.73 -9.11
CA PRO A 136 8.66 3.69 -9.43
C PRO A 136 7.22 4.12 -9.15
N PHE A 137 6.36 3.93 -10.14
CA PHE A 137 4.92 4.05 -9.96
C PHE A 137 4.38 2.84 -9.19
N LEU A 138 3.23 3.01 -8.54
CA LEU A 138 2.53 1.93 -7.85
C LEU A 138 1.08 1.92 -8.33
N SER A 139 0.55 0.74 -8.65
CA SER A 139 -0.83 0.55 -9.09
C SER A 139 -1.43 -0.70 -8.46
N ASP A 140 -2.63 -0.56 -7.93
CA ASP A 140 -3.48 -1.65 -7.44
C ASP A 140 -4.22 -2.38 -8.57
N LEU A 141 -4.11 -1.90 -9.80
CA LEU A 141 -4.74 -2.51 -10.97
C LEU A 141 -4.12 -3.86 -11.31
N SER A 142 -4.96 -4.76 -11.82
CA SER A 142 -4.53 -6.01 -12.44
C SER A 142 -3.59 -5.72 -13.63
N GLY A 143 -2.79 -6.70 -14.03
CA GLY A 143 -1.90 -6.51 -15.18
C GLY A 143 -2.67 -6.24 -16.48
N GLN A 144 -3.89 -6.78 -16.60
CA GLN A 144 -4.78 -6.58 -17.75
C GLN A 144 -5.41 -5.17 -17.76
N ASP A 145 -5.90 -4.71 -16.61
CA ASP A 145 -6.49 -3.37 -16.50
C ASP A 145 -5.41 -2.30 -16.70
N PHE A 146 -4.22 -2.53 -16.16
CA PHE A 146 -3.06 -1.69 -16.42
C PHE A 146 -2.75 -1.62 -17.91
N ALA A 147 -2.65 -2.77 -18.59
CA ALA A 147 -2.41 -2.81 -20.04
C ALA A 147 -3.48 -2.05 -20.83
N THR A 148 -4.76 -2.25 -20.49
CA THR A 148 -5.89 -1.53 -21.09
C THR A 148 -5.75 -0.01 -20.96
N LEU A 149 -5.29 0.49 -19.80
CA LEU A 149 -5.06 1.92 -19.61
C LEU A 149 -3.89 2.45 -20.45
N ILE A 150 -2.80 1.70 -20.54
CA ILE A 150 -1.66 2.08 -21.38
C ILE A 150 -2.08 2.14 -22.85
N GLU A 151 -2.83 1.16 -23.35
CA GLU A 151 -3.36 1.14 -24.72
C GLU A 151 -4.27 2.33 -25.01
N ALA A 152 -5.08 2.74 -24.02
CA ALA A 152 -5.93 3.93 -24.11
C ALA A 152 -5.16 5.25 -23.99
N GLY A 153 -3.83 5.21 -23.86
CA GLY A 153 -2.92 6.36 -23.84
C GLY A 153 -2.80 7.03 -22.47
N TRP A 154 -3.14 6.35 -21.38
CA TRP A 154 -3.00 6.88 -20.03
C TRP A 154 -1.60 6.61 -19.47
N VAL A 155 -0.95 7.63 -18.90
CA VAL A 155 0.36 7.49 -18.25
C VAL A 155 0.30 7.83 -16.77
N PHE A 156 0.86 6.96 -15.94
CA PHE A 156 0.98 7.16 -14.50
C PHE A 156 2.08 8.17 -14.18
N ARG A 157 1.75 9.18 -13.38
CA ARG A 157 2.74 10.08 -12.77
C ARG A 157 2.77 9.82 -11.28
N HIS A 158 3.96 9.75 -10.70
CA HIS A 158 4.09 9.78 -9.25
C HIS A 158 3.50 11.09 -8.71
N GLY A 159 2.60 10.99 -7.72
CA GLY A 159 2.22 12.14 -6.91
C GLY A 159 3.32 12.35 -5.87
N GLY A 160 4.00 13.51 -5.90
CA GLY A 160 5.05 13.83 -4.93
C GLY A 160 4.56 13.72 -3.47
N PRO A 161 5.48 13.74 -2.49
CA PRO A 161 5.18 13.46 -1.09
C PRO A 161 4.02 14.32 -0.57
N GLY A 162 2.99 13.67 -0.02
CA GLY A 162 1.80 14.32 0.53
C GLY A 162 0.66 14.61 -0.46
N ARG A 163 0.72 14.13 -1.71
CA ARG A 163 -0.42 14.21 -2.66
C ARG A 163 -1.01 12.82 -2.93
N PRO A 164 -2.35 12.70 -3.01
CA PRO A 164 -2.97 11.46 -3.47
C PRO A 164 -2.50 11.13 -4.92
N PRO A 165 -2.47 9.86 -5.32
CA PRO A 165 -2.16 9.48 -6.70
C PRO A 165 -3.08 10.27 -7.63
N LEU A 166 -2.48 11.07 -8.51
CA LEU A 166 -3.24 11.94 -9.39
C LEU A 166 -3.93 11.09 -10.47
N PRO A 167 -5.18 11.43 -10.84
CA PRO A 167 -5.81 10.81 -11.99
C PRO A 167 -4.94 11.04 -13.23
N VAL A 168 -4.86 9.95 -13.97
CA VAL A 168 -3.97 9.65 -15.09
C VAL A 168 -4.06 10.75 -16.16
N MET A 169 -2.96 11.09 -16.82
CA MET A 169 -2.97 12.07 -17.93
C MET A 169 -3.06 11.30 -19.24
N ARG A 170 -4.10 11.59 -20.05
CA ARG A 170 -4.22 11.08 -21.43
C ARG A 170 -3.16 11.77 -22.28
N LEU A 171 -2.23 11.03 -22.85
CA LEU A 171 -1.35 11.55 -23.91
C LEU A 171 -2.26 11.91 -25.10
N ARG A 172 -2.28 13.20 -25.44
CA ARG A 172 -2.85 13.67 -26.71
C ARG A 172 -1.85 13.46 -27.83
#